data_AF-A0A2N6CK48-F1
#
_entry.id   AF-A0A2N6CK48-F1
#
_cell.length_a   1.000
_cell.length_b   1.000
_cell.length_c   1.000
_cell.angle_alpha   90.00
_cell.angle_beta   90.00
_cell.angle_gamma   90.00
#
_symmetry.space_group_name_H-M   'P 1'
#
loop_
_entity.id
_entity.type
_entity.pdbx_description
1 polymer ?
#
loop_
_entity_poly.entity_id
_entity_poly.type
_entity_poly.pdbx_seq_one_letter_code
_entity_poly.pdbx_strand_id
1 'polypeptide(L)'
;ELNGRSLATRRLADGVVWFDFDEICGGPRSAADYIEIARCFHTVIVSGVPILTVESENEARRFISLVDEFYDRNVKLILSAATELETLYRGRRLEFEFRRTESRLIEMQSRDYLASEHLP
;
A
#
# COMPACT_ATOMS: atom_id res chain seq x y z
N GLU A 1 -9.07 -1.88 15.57
CA GLU A 1 -8.37 -3.19 15.43
C GLU A 1 -8.71 -3.78 14.08
N LEU A 2 -7.80 -4.52 13.46
CA LEU A 2 -7.99 -5.23 12.19
C LEU A 2 -7.68 -6.70 12.41
N ASN A 3 -8.68 -7.57 12.19
CA ASN A 3 -8.55 -9.03 12.36
C ASN A 3 -7.87 -9.43 13.69
N GLY A 4 -8.30 -8.81 14.80
CA GLY A 4 -7.77 -9.08 16.15
C GLY A 4 -6.38 -8.51 16.44
N ARG A 5 -5.84 -7.63 15.58
CA ARG A 5 -4.55 -6.95 15.77
C ARG A 5 -4.75 -5.43 15.82
N SER A 6 -4.07 -4.76 16.74
CA SER A 6 -4.02 -3.29 16.76
C SER A 6 -3.17 -2.76 15.60
N LEU A 7 -3.61 -1.66 15.01
CA LEU A 7 -2.89 -0.91 13.98
C LEU A 7 -2.77 0.53 14.47
N ALA A 8 -1.56 1.05 14.65
CA ALA A 8 -1.41 2.46 14.98
C ALA A 8 -1.64 3.29 13.71
N THR A 9 -2.52 4.29 13.83
CA THR A 9 -2.73 5.29 12.79
C THR A 9 -2.11 6.61 13.25
N ARG A 10 -1.52 7.36 12.33
CA ARG A 10 -1.14 8.75 12.59
C ARG A 10 -2.37 9.61 12.74
N ARG A 11 -3.32 9.43 11.82
CA ARG A 11 -4.61 10.13 11.77
C ARG A 11 -5.64 9.24 11.10
N LEU A 12 -6.89 9.48 11.46
CA LEU A 12 -8.07 8.87 10.88
C LEU A 12 -9.17 9.93 10.86
N ALA A 13 -9.81 10.10 9.71
CA ALA A 13 -10.89 11.04 9.50
C ALA A 13 -11.75 10.56 8.32
N ASP A 14 -13.06 10.47 8.50
CA ASP A 14 -14.09 10.23 7.47
C ASP A 14 -13.62 9.49 6.21
N GLY A 15 -13.40 8.17 6.33
CA GLY A 15 -13.02 7.32 5.18
C GLY A 15 -11.58 7.48 4.70
N VAL A 16 -10.77 8.30 5.39
CA VAL A 16 -9.33 8.51 5.17
C VAL A 16 -8.52 8.01 6.36
N VAL A 17 -7.42 7.33 6.09
CA VAL A 17 -6.50 6.86 7.12
C VAL A 17 -5.05 7.09 6.74
N TRP A 18 -4.22 7.44 7.74
CA TRP A 18 -2.79 7.63 7.57
C TRP A 18 -1.99 6.66 8.43
N PHE A 19 -1.16 5.85 7.78
CA PHE A 19 -0.22 4.92 8.39
C PHE A 19 1.24 5.30 8.15
N ASP A 20 2.10 4.89 9.07
CA ASP A 20 3.52 4.69 8.78
C ASP A 20 3.72 3.34 8.08
N PHE A 21 4.68 3.26 7.16
CA PHE A 21 4.95 2.03 6.40
C PHE A 21 5.23 0.83 7.32
N ASP A 22 5.97 1.03 8.41
CA ASP A 22 6.31 -0.06 9.34
C ASP A 22 5.08 -0.64 10.05
N GLU A 23 4.07 0.17 10.35
CA GLU A 23 2.82 -0.27 10.99
C GLU A 23 1.99 -1.20 10.08
N ILE A 24 1.97 -0.87 8.78
CA ILE A 24 1.12 -1.54 7.78
C ILE A 24 1.85 -2.61 6.95
N CYS A 25 3.18 -2.55 6.87
CA CYS A 25 4.00 -3.47 6.10
C CYS A 25 5.19 -4.05 6.87
N GLY A 26 5.53 -3.59 8.08
CA GLY A 26 6.59 -4.18 8.93
C GLY A 26 6.11 -5.31 9.81
N GLY A 27 4.89 -5.20 10.35
CA GLY A 27 4.28 -6.21 11.21
C GLY A 27 3.73 -7.46 10.48
N PRO A 28 3.24 -8.46 11.23
CA PRO A 28 2.57 -9.62 10.65
C PRO A 28 1.22 -9.16 10.09
N ARG A 29 1.14 -8.85 8.79
CA ARG A 29 -0.10 -8.55 8.07
C ARG A 29 -0.38 -9.61 7.02
N SER A 30 -1.65 -9.87 6.79
CA SER A 30 -2.15 -10.80 5.77
C SER A 30 -2.96 -10.03 4.73
N ALA A 31 -3.24 -10.67 3.60
CA ALA A 31 -4.11 -10.10 2.56
C ALA A 31 -5.49 -9.69 3.12
N ALA A 32 -6.02 -10.45 4.09
CA ALA A 32 -7.28 -10.11 4.76
C ALA A 32 -7.25 -8.76 5.49
N ASP A 33 -6.09 -8.29 5.97
CA ASP A 33 -5.99 -6.96 6.57
C ASP A 33 -6.12 -5.87 5.52
N TYR A 34 -5.47 -6.05 4.36
CA TYR A 34 -5.54 -5.08 3.27
C TYR A 34 -6.93 -5.02 2.65
N ILE A 35 -7.62 -6.17 2.55
CA ILE A 35 -9.03 -6.22 2.15
C ILE A 35 -9.85 -5.35 3.09
N GLU A 36 -9.79 -5.59 4.41
CA GLU A 36 -10.60 -4.83 5.37
C GLU A 36 -10.25 -3.33 5.36
N ILE A 37 -8.96 -2.96 5.25
CA ILE A 37 -8.56 -1.54 5.10
C ILE A 37 -9.19 -0.95 3.84
N ALA A 38 -9.07 -1.64 2.71
CA ALA A 38 -9.59 -1.16 1.43
C ALA A 38 -11.12 -1.07 1.42
N ARG A 39 -11.83 -1.85 2.23
CA ARG A 39 -13.28 -1.75 2.40
C ARG A 39 -13.69 -0.57 3.26
N CYS A 40 -12.93 -0.29 4.32
CA CYS A 40 -13.24 0.77 5.27
C CYS A 40 -12.84 2.17 4.78
N PHE A 41 -11.82 2.29 3.92
CA PHE A 41 -11.22 3.57 3.58
C PHE A 41 -11.17 3.78 2.06
N HIS A 42 -11.74 4.88 1.58
CA HIS A 42 -11.63 5.29 0.19
C HIS A 42 -10.27 5.94 -0.11
N THR A 43 -9.54 6.39 0.92
CA THR A 43 -8.22 7.00 0.77
C THR A 43 -7.28 6.56 1.87
N VAL A 44 -6.08 6.16 1.48
CA VAL A 44 -5.03 5.69 2.39
C VAL A 44 -3.75 6.47 2.11
N ILE A 45 -3.17 7.01 3.17
CA ILE A 45 -1.88 7.70 3.15
C ILE A 45 -0.86 6.78 3.83
N VAL A 46 0.25 6.49 3.17
CA VAL A 46 1.37 5.73 3.74
C VAL A 46 2.64 6.56 3.67
N SER A 47 3.22 6.84 4.83
CA SER A 47 4.48 7.61 4.92
C SER A 47 5.68 6.76 5.27
N GLY A 48 6.84 7.21 4.80
CA GLY A 48 8.12 6.61 5.14
C GLY A 48 8.35 5.25 4.48
N VAL A 49 7.88 5.07 3.24
CA VAL A 49 8.19 3.84 2.47
C VAL A 49 9.69 3.80 2.21
N PRO A 50 10.43 2.82 2.78
CA PRO A 50 11.87 2.73 2.61
C PRO A 50 12.21 2.18 1.22
N ILE A 51 13.50 2.21 0.87
CA ILE A 51 13.99 1.40 -0.24
C ILE A 51 13.86 -0.07 0.16
N LEU A 52 13.10 -0.84 -0.62
CA LEU A 52 12.85 -2.25 -0.37
C LEU A 52 14.00 -3.08 -0.94
N THR A 53 14.77 -3.70 -0.06
CA THR A 53 16.00 -4.43 -0.36
C THR A 53 15.80 -5.94 -0.19
N VAL A 54 16.86 -6.72 -0.36
CA VAL A 54 16.81 -8.18 -0.16
C VAL A 54 16.52 -8.56 1.30
N GLU A 55 16.81 -7.66 2.24
CA GLU A 55 16.52 -7.80 3.66
C GLU A 55 15.05 -7.54 3.99
N SER A 56 14.31 -6.84 3.12
CA SER A 56 12.91 -6.44 3.34
C SER A 56 11.94 -7.10 2.35
N GLU A 57 12.21 -8.34 1.95
CA GLU A 57 11.40 -9.09 0.97
C GLU A 57 9.99 -9.42 1.51
N ASN A 58 9.84 -9.56 2.83
CA ASN A 58 8.55 -9.80 3.46
C ASN A 58 7.68 -8.54 3.43
N GLU A 59 8.28 -7.40 3.73
CA GLU A 59 7.70 -6.05 3.68
C GLU A 59 7.32 -5.72 2.24
N ALA A 60 8.19 -6.03 1.29
CA ALA A 60 7.93 -5.86 -0.14
C ALA A 60 6.73 -6.69 -0.60
N ARG A 61 6.64 -7.97 -0.20
CA ARG A 61 5.49 -8.82 -0.51
C ARG A 61 4.19 -8.25 0.05
N ARG A 62 4.23 -7.76 1.29
CA ARG A 62 3.10 -7.10 1.95
C ARG A 62 2.69 -5.81 1.25
N PHE A 63 3.66 -5.01 0.82
CA PHE A 63 3.41 -3.80 0.04
C PHE A 63 2.76 -4.11 -1.32
N ILE A 64 3.23 -5.16 -2.02
CA ILE A 64 2.60 -5.64 -3.26
C ILE A 64 1.14 -6.01 -3.00
N SER A 65 0.86 -6.82 -1.98
CA SER A 65 -0.52 -7.21 -1.63
C SER A 65 -1.41 -6.02 -1.26
N LEU A 66 -0.86 -5.02 -0.57
CA LEU A 66 -1.56 -3.78 -0.25
C LEU A 66 -1.94 -3.01 -1.52
N VAL A 67 -0.97 -2.81 -2.43
CA VAL A 67 -1.20 -2.07 -3.67
C VAL A 67 -2.20 -2.79 -4.56
N ASP A 68 -2.08 -4.13 -4.68
CA ASP A 68 -3.01 -4.93 -5.48
C ASP A 68 -4.46 -4.75 -5.00
N GLU A 69 -4.70 -4.87 -3.69
CA GLU A 69 -6.04 -4.73 -3.12
C GLU A 69 -6.59 -3.31 -3.27
N PHE A 70 -5.75 -2.31 -3.08
CA PHE A 70 -6.14 -0.90 -3.20
C PHE A 70 -6.45 -0.54 -4.64
N TYR A 71 -5.65 -1.06 -5.56
CA TYR A 71 -5.84 -0.93 -6.99
C TYR A 71 -7.22 -1.47 -7.41
N ASP A 72 -7.51 -2.73 -7.06
CA ASP A 72 -8.74 -3.44 -7.44
C ASP A 72 -10.01 -2.76 -6.89
N ARG A 73 -9.88 -2.05 -5.76
CA ARG A 73 -10.99 -1.35 -5.09
C ARG A 73 -11.06 0.15 -5.34
N ASN A 74 -10.25 0.69 -6.24
CA ASN A 74 -10.20 2.13 -6.53
C ASN A 74 -9.84 3.02 -5.32
N VAL A 75 -9.11 2.49 -4.33
CA VAL A 75 -8.63 3.24 -3.16
C VAL A 75 -7.59 4.25 -3.59
N LYS A 76 -7.74 5.51 -3.15
CA LYS A 76 -6.75 6.56 -3.44
C LYS A 76 -5.57 6.38 -2.51
N LEU A 77 -4.43 5.97 -3.07
CA LEU A 77 -3.19 5.75 -2.32
C LEU A 77 -2.25 6.94 -2.47
N ILE A 78 -1.88 7.56 -1.36
CA ILE A 78 -0.86 8.63 -1.31
C ILE A 78 0.38 8.08 -0.60
N LEU A 79 1.52 8.10 -1.29
CA LEU A 79 2.78 7.55 -0.78
C LEU A 79 3.83 8.65 -0.57
N SER A 80 4.54 8.57 0.55
CA SER A 80 5.83 9.24 0.73
C SER A 80 6.91 8.17 0.78
N ALA A 81 7.76 8.12 -0.24
CA ALA A 81 8.81 7.13 -0.39
C ALA A 81 10.22 7.74 -0.36
N ALA A 82 11.21 6.95 0.02
CA ALA A 82 12.61 7.37 0.11
C ALA A 82 13.29 7.61 -1.26
N THR A 83 12.68 7.13 -2.34
CA THR A 83 13.17 7.23 -3.72
C THR A 83 12.01 7.13 -4.70
N GLU A 84 12.29 7.37 -5.99
CA GLU A 84 11.33 7.21 -7.09
C GLU A 84 10.90 5.74 -7.28
N LEU A 85 9.72 5.51 -7.89
CA LEU A 85 9.09 4.19 -7.98
C LEU A 85 9.98 3.15 -8.67
N GLU A 86 10.66 3.56 -9.74
CA GLU A 86 11.56 2.76 -10.58
C GLU A 86 12.73 2.17 -9.78
N THR A 87 13.10 2.82 -8.67
CA THR A 87 14.26 2.44 -7.85
C THR A 87 13.87 2.06 -6.42
N LEU A 88 12.57 2.01 -6.14
CA LEU A 88 12.01 1.72 -4.82
C LEU A 88 12.28 0.29 -4.38
N TYR A 89 12.31 -0.66 -5.32
CA TYR A 89 12.66 -2.05 -5.06
C TYR A 89 14.02 -2.40 -5.66
N ARG A 90 14.88 -2.96 -4.81
CA ARG A 90 16.26 -3.41 -5.11
C ARG A 90 16.50 -4.84 -4.64
N GLY A 91 15.44 -5.56 -4.29
CA GLY A 91 15.50 -7.00 -4.02
C GLY A 91 15.66 -7.81 -5.31
N ARG A 92 15.63 -9.14 -5.21
CA ARG A 92 15.76 -10.03 -6.39
C ARG A 92 14.60 -10.99 -6.55
N ARG A 93 13.90 -11.34 -5.47
CA ARG A 93 12.92 -12.44 -5.51
C ARG A 93 11.57 -12.04 -6.07
N LEU A 94 11.20 -10.78 -5.91
CA LEU A 94 9.92 -10.19 -6.30
C LEU A 94 10.04 -9.24 -7.50
N GLU A 95 11.11 -9.29 -8.29
CA GLU A 95 11.37 -8.31 -9.36
C GLU A 95 10.20 -8.24 -10.37
N PHE A 96 9.66 -9.39 -10.77
CA PHE A 96 8.55 -9.46 -11.70
C PHE A 96 7.25 -8.91 -11.10
N GLU A 97 6.94 -9.31 -9.86
CA GLU A 97 5.76 -8.86 -9.14
C GLU A 97 5.82 -7.36 -8.88
N PHE A 98 6.98 -6.85 -8.47
CA PHE A 98 7.16 -5.43 -8.17
C PHE A 98 7.05 -4.56 -9.43
N ARG A 99 7.50 -5.03 -10.61
CA ARG A 99 7.25 -4.30 -11.87
C ARG A 99 5.76 -4.14 -12.18
N ARG A 100 4.93 -5.13 -11.83
CA ARG A 100 3.46 -4.99 -11.96
C ARG A 100 2.90 -4.01 -10.94
N THR A 101 3.41 -4.03 -9.72
CA THR A 101 3.06 -3.06 -8.67
C THR A 101 3.41 -1.63 -9.09
N GLU A 102 4.59 -1.42 -9.68
CA GLU A 102 5.01 -0.14 -10.24
C GLU A 102 4.05 0.36 -11.32
N SER A 103 3.67 -0.50 -12.28
CA SER A 103 2.71 -0.13 -13.32
C SER A 103 1.35 0.29 -12.74
N ARG A 104 0.85 -0.42 -11.71
CA ARG A 104 -0.38 -0.05 -11.00
C ARG A 104 -0.23 1.30 -10.29
N LEU A 105 0.88 1.53 -9.57
CA LEU A 105 1.13 2.80 -8.90
C LEU A 105 1.20 3.98 -9.88
N ILE A 106 1.72 3.77 -11.09
CA ILE A 106 1.69 4.77 -12.16
C ILE A 106 0.25 5.02 -12.63
N GLU A 107 -0.52 3.98 -12.90
CA GLU A 107 -1.92 4.09 -13.33
C GLU A 107 -2.80 4.78 -12.27
N MET A 108 -2.57 4.51 -10.99
CA MET A 108 -3.28 5.12 -9.86
C MET A 108 -3.11 6.63 -9.77
N GLN A 109 -2.09 7.20 -10.42
CA GLN A 109 -1.86 8.64 -10.52
C GLN A 109 -2.64 9.30 -11.67
N SER A 110 -3.22 8.51 -12.57
CA SER A 110 -4.01 9.03 -13.69
C SER A 110 -5.27 9.75 -13.21
N ARG A 111 -5.71 10.74 -13.99
CA ARG A 111 -6.96 11.46 -13.69
C ARG A 111 -8.16 10.52 -13.71
N ASP A 112 -8.17 9.55 -14.61
CA ASP A 112 -9.27 8.59 -14.75
C ASP A 112 -9.37 7.68 -13.52
N TYR A 113 -8.24 7.19 -13.02
CA TYR A 113 -8.23 6.41 -11.78
C TYR A 113 -8.65 7.26 -10.59
N LEU A 114 -8.12 8.49 -10.45
CA LEU A 114 -8.48 9.39 -9.36
C LEU A 114 -9.95 9.84 -9.39
N ALA A 115 -10.58 9.89 -10.57
CA ALA A 115 -11.99 10.18 -10.73
C ALA A 115 -12.91 8.98 -10.50
N SER A 116 -12.38 7.75 -10.51
CA SER A 116 -13.17 6.53 -10.32
C SER A 116 -13.68 6.40 -8.88
N GLU A 117 -14.91 5.92 -8.71
CA GLU A 117 -15.51 5.69 -7.39
C GLU A 117 -14.85 4.52 -6.66
N HIS A 118 -14.78 4.63 -5.34
CA HIS A 118 -14.29 3.58 -4.43
C HIS A 118 -15.24 2.37 -4.42
N LEU A 119 -14.69 1.15 -4.37
CA LEU A 119 -15.42 -0.13 -4.41
C LEU A 119 -15.28 -0.88 -3.06
N PRO A 120 -16.28 -0.80 -2.15
CA PRO A 120 -16.23 -1.38 -0.80
C PRO A 120 -16.42 -2.90 -0.69
#